data_AF-A0A017SNW2-F1
#
_entry.id   AF-A0A017SNW2-F1
#
_cell.length_a   1.000
_cell.length_b   1.000
_cell.length_c   1.000
_cell.angle_alpha   90.00
_cell.angle_beta   90.00
_cell.angle_gamma   90.00
#
_symmetry.space_group_name_H-M   'P 1'
#
loop_
_entity.id
_entity.type
_entity.pdbx_description
1 polymer ?
#
loop_
_entity_poly.entity_id
_entity_poly.type
_entity_poly.pdbx_seq_one_letter_code
_entity_poly.pdbx_strand_id
1 'polypeptide(L)'
;MKFLAKWSPQLPHESLQLRGSQFDTLLSTICQIRHTAVHRQPITATSVSLLVLEAKRLAEALQDPLRTSQLEDLHFDIQNKIQEMELNKNALEANHAHELRALQLQREELDQKEEQLRAKIINSDKENKTLTGLLVKESLKRIFIDRQSALDDDSVGFEAENDGANKNISPGCQLL
;
A
#
# COMPACT_ATOMS: atom_id res chain seq x y z
N MET A 1 26.25 -37.20 1.04
CA MET A 1 26.79 -38.10 2.10
C MET A 1 27.15 -39.49 1.56
N LYS A 2 28.14 -39.63 0.66
CA LYS A 2 28.38 -40.92 -0.05
C LYS A 2 28.91 -42.07 0.82
N PHE A 3 29.44 -41.78 2.02
CA PHE A 3 30.01 -42.81 2.91
C PHE A 3 28.92 -43.65 3.59
N LEU A 4 27.94 -43.04 4.26
CA LEU A 4 26.87 -43.78 4.96
C LEU A 4 26.05 -44.68 4.02
N ALA A 5 25.71 -44.21 2.80
CA ALA A 5 25.06 -45.03 1.80
C ALA A 5 25.88 -46.28 1.41
N LYS A 6 27.21 -46.14 1.28
CA LYS A 6 28.12 -47.27 1.00
C LYS A 6 28.19 -48.30 2.14
N TRP A 7 28.03 -47.87 3.39
CA TRP A 7 28.09 -48.74 4.57
C TRP A 7 26.71 -49.28 5.01
N SER A 8 25.59 -48.68 4.56
CA SER A 8 24.22 -49.17 4.84
C SER A 8 24.00 -50.69 4.60
N PRO A 9 24.47 -51.31 3.50
CA PRO A 9 24.34 -52.77 3.33
C PRO A 9 25.24 -53.60 4.25
N GLN A 10 26.25 -53.00 4.90
CA GLN A 10 27.17 -53.67 5.83
C GLN A 10 26.72 -53.58 7.30
N LEU A 11 25.69 -52.77 7.58
CA LEU A 11 25.12 -52.65 8.92
C LEU A 11 24.20 -53.86 9.23
N PRO A 12 24.15 -54.34 10.50
CA PRO A 12 23.25 -55.41 10.93
C PRO A 12 21.78 -55.15 10.57
N HIS A 13 21.01 -56.22 10.33
CA HIS A 13 19.62 -56.10 9.85
C HIS A 13 18.71 -55.26 10.75
N GLU A 14 18.91 -55.29 12.07
CA GLU A 14 18.10 -54.57 13.06
C GLU A 14 18.61 -53.14 13.36
N SER A 15 19.76 -52.73 12.83
CA SER A 15 20.42 -51.46 13.21
C SER A 15 19.97 -50.20 12.44
N LEU A 16 19.04 -50.35 11.49
CA LEU A 16 18.36 -49.26 10.78
C LEU A 16 16.91 -49.66 10.51
N GLN A 17 15.93 -48.80 10.81
CA GLN A 17 14.53 -49.09 10.47
C GLN A 17 14.23 -48.90 8.97
N LEU A 18 14.93 -47.97 8.31
CA LEU A 18 14.79 -47.69 6.87
C LEU A 18 16.01 -48.22 6.11
N ARG A 19 15.78 -48.82 4.93
CA ARG A 19 16.82 -49.27 3.99
C ARG A 19 16.49 -48.90 2.54
N GLY A 20 17.50 -48.93 1.68
CA GLY A 20 17.35 -48.67 0.24
C GLY A 20 16.99 -47.22 -0.08
N SER A 21 16.24 -47.04 -1.17
CA SER A 21 15.97 -45.72 -1.77
C SER A 21 15.39 -44.68 -0.80
N GLN A 22 14.56 -45.10 0.17
CA GLN A 22 14.00 -44.20 1.18
C GLN A 22 15.08 -43.60 2.11
N PHE A 23 16.09 -44.40 2.46
CA PHE A 23 17.24 -43.95 3.25
C PHE A 23 18.17 -43.06 2.42
N ASP A 24 18.36 -43.36 1.13
CA ASP A 24 19.13 -42.50 0.22
C ASP A 24 18.47 -41.14 -0.03
N THR A 25 17.14 -41.08 -0.17
CA THR A 25 16.40 -39.80 -0.24
C THR A 25 16.53 -39.00 1.05
N LEU A 26 16.40 -39.65 2.21
CA LEU A 26 16.57 -39.02 3.51
C LEU A 26 17.99 -38.46 3.69
N LEU A 27 19.03 -39.24 3.35
CA LEU A 27 20.43 -38.77 3.35
C LEU A 27 20.68 -37.62 2.36
N SER A 28 19.87 -37.48 1.31
CA SER A 28 19.89 -36.32 0.41
C SER A 28 19.33 -35.07 1.10
N THR A 29 18.16 -35.17 1.75
CA THR A 29 17.55 -34.06 2.51
C THR A 29 18.47 -33.58 3.64
N ILE A 30 19.08 -34.50 4.40
CA ILE A 30 20.07 -34.16 5.44
C ILE A 30 21.32 -33.47 4.84
N CYS A 31 21.66 -33.76 3.58
CA CYS A 31 22.71 -33.06 2.85
C CYS A 31 22.29 -31.61 2.49
N GLN A 32 21.00 -31.36 2.23
CA GLN A 32 20.44 -30.01 2.07
C GLN A 32 20.48 -29.22 3.39
N ILE A 33 20.07 -29.80 4.53
CA ILE A 33 20.18 -29.15 5.86
C ILE A 33 21.59 -28.60 6.08
N ARG A 34 22.61 -29.44 5.81
CA ARG A 34 24.02 -29.04 5.94
C ARG A 34 24.40 -27.91 4.99
N HIS A 35 23.97 -27.98 3.73
CA HIS A 35 24.26 -26.94 2.73
C HIS A 35 23.63 -25.60 3.13
N THR A 36 22.34 -25.58 3.46
CA THR A 36 21.61 -24.41 3.96
C THR A 36 22.29 -23.79 5.18
N ALA A 37 22.67 -24.60 6.18
CA ALA A 37 23.33 -24.13 7.39
C ALA A 37 24.76 -23.60 7.13
N VAL A 38 25.58 -24.31 6.36
CA VAL A 38 26.98 -23.93 6.06
C VAL A 38 27.05 -22.65 5.24
N HIS A 39 26.18 -22.50 4.23
CA HIS A 39 26.15 -21.32 3.36
C HIS A 39 25.18 -20.23 3.86
N ARG A 40 24.56 -20.42 5.04
CA ARG A 40 23.58 -19.50 5.66
C ARG A 40 22.48 -19.05 4.68
N GLN A 41 21.97 -19.98 3.87
CA GLN A 41 20.96 -19.67 2.86
C GLN A 41 19.66 -19.18 3.53
N PRO A 42 19.09 -18.05 3.10
CA PRO A 42 17.80 -17.60 3.61
C PRO A 42 16.70 -18.55 3.13
N ILE A 43 15.94 -19.11 4.08
CA ILE A 43 14.81 -20.01 3.84
C ILE A 43 13.61 -19.59 4.71
N THR A 44 12.39 -20.02 4.33
CA THR A 44 11.19 -19.68 5.10
C THR A 44 11.09 -20.51 6.38
N ALA A 45 10.34 -20.02 7.38
CA ALA A 45 10.08 -20.80 8.60
C ALA A 45 9.41 -22.15 8.31
N THR A 46 8.52 -22.21 7.32
CA THR A 46 7.93 -23.46 6.81
C THR A 46 8.99 -24.43 6.28
N SER A 47 10.00 -23.92 5.53
CA SER A 47 11.14 -24.74 5.10
C SER A 47 11.97 -25.23 6.29
N VAL A 48 12.21 -24.39 7.32
CA VAL A 48 12.91 -24.82 8.55
C VAL A 48 12.15 -25.97 9.22
N SER A 49 10.83 -25.87 9.36
CA SER A 49 9.99 -26.92 9.95
C SER A 49 10.09 -28.24 9.19
N LEU A 50 10.02 -28.21 7.85
CA LEU A 50 10.21 -29.40 7.01
C LEU A 50 11.60 -30.04 7.18
N LEU A 51 12.66 -29.22 7.31
CA LEU A 51 14.00 -29.73 7.57
C LEU A 51 14.13 -30.37 8.97
N VAL A 52 13.42 -29.88 9.98
CA VAL A 52 13.37 -30.51 11.32
C VAL A 52 12.57 -31.81 11.30
N LEU A 53 11.45 -31.87 10.57
CA LEU A 53 10.67 -33.10 10.37
C LEU A 53 11.51 -34.21 9.69
N GLU A 54 12.29 -33.84 8.68
CA GLU A 54 13.20 -34.76 7.99
C GLU A 54 14.42 -35.14 8.86
N ALA A 55 14.87 -34.25 9.76
CA ALA A 55 15.83 -34.62 10.79
C ALA A 55 15.24 -35.61 11.81
N LYS A 56 13.96 -35.45 12.21
CA LYS A 56 13.26 -36.39 13.10
C LYS A 56 13.20 -37.79 12.46
N ARG A 57 12.82 -37.87 11.18
CA ARG A 57 12.81 -39.13 10.40
C ARG A 57 14.18 -39.82 10.34
N LEU A 58 15.28 -39.06 10.38
CA LEU A 58 16.62 -39.65 10.51
C LEU A 58 16.87 -40.22 11.91
N ALA A 59 16.46 -39.52 12.98
CA ALA A 59 16.58 -40.04 14.35
C ALA A 59 15.73 -41.31 14.55
N GLU A 60 14.51 -41.36 13.99
CA GLU A 60 13.65 -42.54 13.94
C GLU A 60 14.34 -43.70 13.19
N ALA A 61 14.86 -43.43 11.98
CA ALA A 61 15.57 -44.44 11.17
C ALA A 61 16.83 -44.99 11.84
N LEU A 62 17.53 -44.18 12.63
CA LEU A 62 18.71 -44.51 13.44
C LEU A 62 18.38 -45.10 14.82
N GLN A 63 17.10 -45.19 15.20
CA GLN A 63 16.62 -45.67 16.51
C GLN A 63 17.17 -44.86 17.70
N ASP A 64 17.26 -43.54 17.55
CA ASP A 64 17.60 -42.60 18.64
C ASP A 64 16.32 -41.96 19.20
N PRO A 65 15.68 -42.54 20.25
CA PRO A 65 14.43 -42.02 20.79
C PRO A 65 14.60 -40.65 21.47
N LEU A 66 15.79 -40.37 22.02
CA LEU A 66 16.08 -39.10 22.69
C LEU A 66 16.11 -37.95 21.68
N ARG A 67 16.80 -38.14 20.55
CA ARG A 67 16.79 -37.15 19.46
C ARG A 67 15.46 -37.10 18.72
N THR A 68 14.76 -38.22 18.61
CA THR A 68 13.40 -38.27 18.06
C THR A 68 12.45 -37.36 18.85
N SER A 69 12.42 -37.47 20.18
CA SER A 69 11.61 -36.57 21.04
C SER A 69 12.03 -35.12 20.89
N GLN A 70 13.34 -34.81 21.03
CA GLN A 70 13.83 -33.44 20.95
C GLN A 70 13.54 -32.75 19.60
N LEU A 71 13.44 -33.52 18.51
CA LEU A 71 13.09 -33.01 17.18
C LEU A 71 11.57 -32.94 16.96
N GLU A 72 10.77 -33.72 17.69
CA GLU A 72 9.31 -33.58 17.78
C GLU A 72 8.91 -32.30 18.52
N ASP A 73 9.50 -32.09 19.71
CA ASP A 73 9.30 -30.90 20.54
C ASP A 73 9.67 -29.63 19.74
N LEU A 74 10.86 -29.62 19.12
CA LEU A 74 11.33 -28.52 18.27
C LEU A 74 10.44 -28.31 17.02
N HIS A 75 9.92 -29.38 16.41
CA HIS A 75 9.00 -29.26 15.28
C HIS A 75 7.67 -28.61 15.71
N PHE A 76 7.14 -28.98 16.86
CA PHE A 76 5.93 -28.39 17.45
C PHE A 76 6.13 -26.90 17.78
N ASP A 77 7.24 -26.55 18.46
CA ASP A 77 7.58 -25.15 18.77
C ASP A 77 7.71 -24.29 17.49
N ILE A 78 8.32 -24.81 16.43
CA ILE A 78 8.43 -24.10 15.15
C ILE A 78 7.05 -23.92 14.50
N GLN A 79 6.18 -24.94 14.51
CA GLN A 79 4.81 -24.84 13.97
C GLN A 79 3.97 -23.81 14.74
N ASN A 80 4.01 -23.85 16.07
CA ASN A 80 3.37 -22.83 16.92
C ASN A 80 3.91 -21.42 16.58
N LYS A 81 5.23 -21.28 16.37
CA LYS A 81 5.82 -19.97 16.07
C LYS A 81 5.48 -19.46 14.67
N ILE A 82 5.32 -20.34 13.68
CA ILE A 82 4.77 -20.00 12.36
C ILE A 82 3.35 -19.45 12.52
N GLN A 83 2.49 -20.15 13.27
CA GLN A 83 1.10 -19.72 13.49
C GLN A 83 1.03 -18.37 14.22
N GLU A 84 1.85 -18.14 15.26
CA GLU A 84 1.96 -16.82 15.91
C GLU A 84 2.37 -15.72 14.93
N MET A 85 3.35 -15.99 14.05
CA MET A 85 3.83 -15.02 13.06
C MET A 85 2.76 -14.70 12.00
N GLU A 86 1.99 -15.68 11.55
CA GLU A 86 0.87 -15.48 10.63
C GLU A 86 -0.27 -14.67 11.27
N LEU A 87 -0.66 -15.01 12.51
CA LEU A 87 -1.68 -14.25 13.24
C LEU A 87 -1.26 -12.80 13.50
N ASN A 88 0.01 -12.57 13.87
CA ASN A 88 0.57 -11.24 14.09
C ASN A 88 0.60 -10.43 12.76
N LYS A 89 1.10 -11.03 11.67
CA LYS A 89 1.08 -10.42 10.33
C LYS A 89 -0.33 -10.00 9.92
N ASN A 90 -1.30 -10.91 10.05
CA ASN A 90 -2.69 -10.65 9.66
C ASN A 90 -3.32 -9.50 10.49
N ALA A 91 -3.00 -9.40 11.79
CA ALA A 91 -3.44 -8.29 12.63
C ALA A 91 -2.80 -6.95 12.23
N LEU A 92 -1.49 -6.94 11.90
CA LEU A 92 -0.81 -5.74 11.40
C LEU A 92 -1.36 -5.29 10.03
N GLU A 93 -1.60 -6.21 9.10
CA GLU A 93 -2.19 -5.90 7.79
C GLU A 93 -3.64 -5.38 7.93
N ALA A 94 -4.45 -5.96 8.83
CA ALA A 94 -5.80 -5.49 9.11
C ALA A 94 -5.83 -4.07 9.72
N ASN A 95 -4.93 -3.79 10.67
CA ASN A 95 -4.79 -2.47 11.28
C ASN A 95 -4.32 -1.42 10.25
N HIS A 96 -3.30 -1.73 9.46
CA HIS A 96 -2.81 -0.84 8.42
C HIS A 96 -3.88 -0.54 7.36
N ALA A 97 -4.66 -1.56 6.95
CA ALA A 97 -5.80 -1.39 6.06
C ALA A 97 -6.98 -0.62 6.70
N HIS A 98 -7.06 -0.51 8.03
CA HIS A 98 -8.01 0.37 8.72
C HIS A 98 -7.49 1.82 8.74
N GLU A 99 -6.23 2.04 9.13
CA GLU A 99 -5.58 3.36 9.15
C GLU A 99 -5.59 4.04 7.77
N LEU A 100 -5.26 3.31 6.70
CA LEU A 100 -5.30 3.83 5.32
C LEU A 100 -6.71 4.28 4.91
N ARG A 101 -7.77 3.58 5.36
CA ARG A 101 -9.16 4.00 5.09
C ARG A 101 -9.55 5.23 5.90
N ALA A 102 -9.11 5.36 7.15
CA ALA A 102 -9.32 6.55 7.94
C ALA A 102 -8.62 7.79 7.33
N LEU A 103 -7.38 7.63 6.87
CA LEU A 103 -6.64 8.68 6.15
C LEU A 103 -7.30 9.06 4.82
N GLN A 104 -7.86 8.09 4.10
CA GLN A 104 -8.58 8.36 2.85
C GLN A 104 -9.88 9.16 3.09
N LEU A 105 -10.67 8.79 4.09
CA LEU A 105 -11.86 9.54 4.49
C LEU A 105 -11.52 10.96 4.97
N GLN A 106 -10.41 11.13 5.69
CA GLN A 106 -9.93 12.47 6.09
C GLN A 106 -9.52 13.34 4.90
N ARG A 107 -8.99 12.76 3.82
CA ARG A 107 -8.71 13.50 2.56
C ARG A 107 -10.01 13.91 1.87
N GLU A 108 -10.95 13.00 1.69
CA GLU A 108 -12.25 13.28 1.09
C GLU A 108 -13.03 14.37 1.86
N GLU A 109 -12.93 14.37 3.20
CA GLU A 109 -13.46 15.44 4.05
C GLU A 109 -12.75 16.80 3.82
N LEU A 110 -11.44 16.81 3.57
CA LEU A 110 -10.68 18.03 3.31
C LEU A 110 -10.95 18.58 1.91
N ASP A 111 -11.01 17.72 0.90
CA ASP A 111 -11.33 18.06 -0.49
C ASP A 111 -12.72 18.73 -0.57
N GLN A 112 -13.73 18.16 0.11
CA GLN A 112 -15.06 18.74 0.23
C GLN A 112 -15.05 20.11 0.93
N LYS A 113 -14.25 20.28 2.00
CA LYS A 113 -14.13 21.57 2.70
C LYS A 113 -13.43 22.61 1.81
N GLU A 114 -12.44 22.21 1.02
CA GLU A 114 -11.76 23.10 0.07
C GLU A 114 -12.71 23.56 -1.05
N GLU A 115 -13.49 22.65 -1.64
CA GLU A 115 -14.49 23.00 -2.65
C GLU A 115 -15.56 23.96 -2.10
N GLN A 116 -16.07 23.70 -0.88
CA GLN A 116 -17.01 24.59 -0.21
C GLN A 116 -16.42 25.99 0.06
N LEU A 117 -15.15 26.08 0.47
CA LEU A 117 -14.46 27.36 0.65
C LEU A 117 -14.27 28.10 -0.69
N ARG A 118 -13.85 27.40 -1.74
CA ARG A 118 -13.71 27.96 -3.10
C ARG A 118 -15.05 28.52 -3.60
N ALA A 119 -16.13 27.73 -3.52
CA ALA A 119 -17.47 28.15 -3.92
C ALA A 119 -17.97 29.37 -3.11
N LYS A 120 -17.76 29.38 -1.79
CA LYS A 120 -18.14 30.50 -0.91
C LYS A 120 -17.41 31.80 -1.27
N ILE A 121 -16.11 31.73 -1.58
CA ILE A 121 -15.31 32.89 -1.99
C ILE A 121 -15.82 33.44 -3.33
N ILE A 122 -16.04 32.57 -4.32
CA ILE A 122 -16.55 32.96 -5.65
C ILE A 122 -17.93 33.63 -5.55
N ASN A 123 -18.85 33.09 -4.72
CA ASN A 123 -20.16 33.70 -4.55
C ASN A 123 -20.11 35.05 -3.82
N SER A 124 -19.30 35.15 -2.75
CA SER A 124 -19.10 36.41 -2.01
C SER A 124 -18.50 37.53 -2.88
N ASP A 125 -17.51 37.20 -3.72
CA ASP A 125 -16.93 38.11 -4.71
C ASP A 125 -17.97 38.58 -5.75
N LYS A 126 -18.80 37.66 -6.27
CA LYS A 126 -19.90 37.96 -7.20
C LYS A 126 -20.95 38.89 -6.57
N GLU A 127 -21.36 38.63 -5.34
CA GLU A 127 -22.30 39.47 -4.59
C GLU A 127 -21.74 40.87 -4.35
N ASN A 128 -20.49 40.97 -3.89
CA ASN A 128 -19.80 42.24 -3.63
C ASN A 128 -19.61 43.08 -4.91
N LYS A 129 -19.22 42.44 -6.03
CA LYS A 129 -19.16 43.07 -7.36
C LYS A 129 -20.51 43.59 -7.82
N THR A 130 -21.58 42.82 -7.59
CA THR A 130 -22.95 43.22 -7.93
C THR A 130 -23.40 44.44 -7.12
N LEU A 131 -23.20 44.42 -5.79
CA LEU A 131 -23.52 45.54 -4.90
C LEU A 131 -22.73 46.80 -5.26
N THR A 132 -21.42 46.67 -5.47
CA THR A 132 -20.54 47.78 -5.86
C THR A 132 -20.96 48.36 -7.21
N GLY A 133 -21.29 47.53 -8.19
CA GLY A 133 -21.79 47.96 -9.49
C GLY A 133 -23.11 48.75 -9.40
N LEU A 134 -24.02 48.36 -8.52
CA LEU A 134 -25.26 49.10 -8.24
C LEU A 134 -24.97 50.45 -7.59
N LEU A 135 -24.09 50.51 -6.59
CA LEU A 135 -23.70 51.76 -5.90
C LEU A 135 -23.01 52.74 -6.84
N VAL A 136 -22.13 52.26 -7.72
CA VAL A 136 -21.49 53.07 -8.77
C VAL A 136 -22.53 53.58 -9.77
N LYS A 137 -23.43 52.72 -10.26
CA LYS A 137 -24.50 53.11 -11.19
C LYS A 137 -25.42 54.19 -10.59
N GLU A 138 -25.78 54.08 -9.31
CA GLU A 138 -26.64 55.05 -8.63
C GLU A 138 -25.91 56.36 -8.26
N SER A 139 -24.57 56.32 -8.16
CA SER A 139 -23.75 57.52 -8.01
C SER A 139 -23.61 58.25 -9.35
N LEU A 140 -23.34 57.53 -10.43
CA LEU A 140 -23.30 58.07 -11.80
C LEU A 140 -24.64 58.70 -12.19
N LYS A 141 -25.77 58.02 -11.95
CA LYS A 141 -27.11 58.58 -12.19
C LYS A 141 -27.27 59.96 -11.58
N ARG A 142 -26.95 60.15 -10.29
CA ARG A 142 -27.08 61.45 -9.61
C ARG A 142 -26.21 62.52 -10.28
N ILE A 143 -24.93 62.21 -10.53
CA ILE A 143 -23.98 63.13 -11.18
C ILE A 143 -24.46 63.58 -12.59
N PHE A 144 -25.11 62.70 -13.35
CA PHE A 144 -25.57 63.02 -14.71
C PHE A 144 -27.01 63.56 -14.77
N ILE A 145 -27.92 63.14 -13.89
CA ILE A 145 -29.30 63.66 -13.83
C ILE A 145 -29.31 65.11 -13.29
N ASP A 146 -28.49 65.43 -12.28
CA ASP A 146 -28.33 66.80 -11.79
C ASP A 146 -27.71 67.74 -12.84
N ARG A 147 -27.04 67.19 -13.87
CA ARG A 147 -26.60 67.95 -15.06
C ARG A 147 -27.69 68.07 -16.12
N GLN A 148 -28.51 67.03 -16.31
CA GLN A 148 -29.60 67.05 -17.28
C GLN A 148 -30.61 68.16 -16.93
N SER A 149 -30.96 68.31 -15.65
CA SER A 149 -31.82 69.41 -15.14
C SER A 149 -31.19 70.81 -15.21
N ALA A 150 -29.95 70.93 -15.69
CA ALA A 150 -29.27 72.18 -15.99
C ALA A 150 -29.02 72.39 -17.50
N LEU A 151 -29.37 71.42 -18.36
CA LEU A 151 -29.06 71.39 -19.80
C LEU A 151 -30.19 70.74 -20.63
N ASP A 152 -31.43 71.21 -20.45
CA ASP A 152 -32.50 71.04 -21.44
C ASP A 152 -32.36 72.07 -22.60
N ASP A 153 -31.15 72.15 -23.18
CA ASP A 153 -30.88 72.84 -24.46
C ASP A 153 -29.54 72.35 -25.07
N ASP A 154 -29.54 71.19 -25.72
CA ASP A 154 -29.28 71.04 -27.18
C ASP A 154 -29.34 69.54 -27.57
N SER A 155 -29.52 69.28 -28.86
CA SER A 155 -29.46 67.98 -29.50
C SER A 155 -28.01 67.52 -29.70
N VAL A 156 -27.78 66.20 -29.65
CA VAL A 156 -27.15 65.40 -30.73
C VAL A 156 -27.04 63.96 -30.25
N GLY A 157 -27.56 63.02 -31.05
CA GLY A 157 -27.36 61.58 -30.82
C GLY A 157 -26.00 61.12 -31.34
N PHE A 158 -25.48 60.04 -30.77
CA PHE A 158 -24.34 59.30 -31.36
C PHE A 158 -24.62 57.81 -31.40
N GLU A 159 -24.08 57.16 -32.43
CA GLU A 159 -24.48 55.82 -32.86
C GLU A 159 -23.77 54.73 -32.03
N ALA A 160 -24.46 53.61 -31.82
CA ALA A 160 -23.89 52.44 -31.15
C ALA A 160 -23.09 51.61 -32.16
N GLU A 161 -21.85 52.03 -32.43
CA GLU A 161 -20.96 51.32 -33.35
C GLU A 161 -20.60 49.93 -32.81
N ASN A 162 -20.88 48.90 -33.61
CA ASN A 162 -20.72 47.49 -33.25
C ASN A 162 -19.42 46.93 -33.85
N ASP A 163 -18.39 46.84 -33.02
CA ASP A 163 -17.17 46.06 -33.25
C ASP A 163 -16.62 45.60 -31.88
N GLY A 164 -15.90 44.50 -31.72
CA GLY A 164 -15.48 43.48 -32.68
C GLY A 164 -14.88 42.31 -31.92
N ALA A 165 -15.05 41.08 -32.40
CA ALA A 165 -14.52 39.91 -31.70
C ALA A 165 -13.05 39.63 -32.07
N ASN A 166 -12.37 38.87 -31.18
CA ASN A 166 -11.77 37.54 -31.49
C ASN A 166 -10.26 37.37 -31.17
N LYS A 167 -9.89 36.16 -30.67
CA LYS A 167 -8.51 35.60 -30.48
C LYS A 167 -7.65 36.31 -29.40
N ASN A 168 -6.66 35.71 -28.71
CA ASN A 168 -6.01 34.37 -28.69
C ASN A 168 -5.31 34.19 -27.29
N ILE A 169 -4.74 33.08 -26.79
CA ILE A 169 -4.46 31.69 -27.25
C ILE A 169 -4.72 30.69 -26.07
N SER A 170 -4.29 29.43 -26.21
CA SER A 170 -4.30 28.28 -25.26
C SER A 170 -3.57 28.46 -23.91
N PRO A 171 -3.96 27.72 -22.84
CA PRO A 171 -3.07 27.41 -21.71
C PRO A 171 -1.95 26.44 -22.12
N GLY A 172 -0.84 26.46 -21.38
CA GLY A 172 0.24 25.47 -21.49
C GLY A 172 0.34 24.62 -20.22
N CYS A 173 0.18 23.30 -20.35
CA CYS A 173 0.49 22.37 -19.27
C CYS A 173 2.01 22.13 -19.22
N GLN A 174 2.61 22.24 -18.04
CA GLN A 174 3.88 21.60 -17.72
C GLN A 174 3.86 21.10 -16.28
N LEU A 175 3.87 19.78 -16.14
CA LEU A 175 4.11 19.06 -14.90
C LEU A 175 5.62 18.88 -14.72
N LEU A 176 6.13 19.35 -13.58
CA LEU A 176 7.34 18.87 -12.90
C LEU A 176 7.12 18.98 -11.40
#